data_AF-A0A0K8JEN0-F1
#
_entry.id   AF-A0A0K8JEN0-F1
#
_cell.length_a   1.000
_cell.length_b   1.000
_cell.length_c   1.000
_cell.angle_alpha   90.00
_cell.angle_beta   90.00
_cell.angle_gamma   90.00
#
_symmetry.space_group_name_H-M   'P 1'
#
loop_
_entity.id
_entity.type
_entity.pdbx_description
1 polymer ?
#
loop_
_entity_poly.entity_id
_entity_poly.type
_entity_poly.pdbx_seq_one_letter_code
_entity_poly.pdbx_strand_id
1 'polypeptide(L)'
;MPIILSQRVDAGSDYNDVPFVVYHFPKRSRRQINPGDLFLYYQGNRLKKEQRYYFGTGIIGKIELCEDGDHYNAWFLEAKRFIRRVPIYNPAGGYYESLDYASVRKSETPSWQNSIRPVSESAFSAILAAAGMHRTVNICGVIEKTENPLHALGLMNETYKDCSPAKA
;
A
#
# COMPACT_ATOMS: atom_id res chain seq x y z
N MET A 1 -4.26 9.02 1.77
CA MET A 1 -3.97 8.58 3.16
C MET A 1 -3.24 7.25 3.10
N PRO A 2 -2.30 6.94 4.01
CA PRO A 2 -1.66 5.64 4.04
C PRO A 2 -2.58 4.55 4.60
N ILE A 3 -2.62 3.40 3.94
CA ILE A 3 -3.40 2.22 4.34
C ILE A 3 -2.54 0.96 4.34
N ILE A 4 -2.96 -0.04 5.10
CA ILE A 4 -2.45 -1.40 5.01
C ILE A 4 -3.43 -2.23 4.17
N LEU A 5 -2.88 -3.02 3.24
CA LEU A 5 -3.59 -4.09 2.54
C LEU A 5 -3.04 -5.45 3.01
N SER A 6 -3.94 -6.29 3.51
CA SER A 6 -3.57 -7.63 3.98
C SER A 6 -3.61 -8.62 2.83
N GLN A 7 -2.49 -9.28 2.55
CA GLN A 7 -2.36 -10.25 1.46
C GLN A 7 -1.63 -11.49 1.97
N ARG A 8 -2.23 -12.66 1.76
CA ARG A 8 -1.58 -13.93 2.08
C ARG A 8 -0.69 -14.35 0.91
N VAL A 9 0.62 -14.34 1.13
CA VAL A 9 1.62 -14.74 0.12
C VAL A 9 2.40 -16.01 0.49
N ASP A 10 2.43 -16.39 1.78
CA ASP A 10 3.05 -17.66 2.22
C ASP A 10 2.03 -18.80 2.39
N ALA A 11 0.79 -18.60 1.93
CA ALA A 11 -0.27 -19.61 1.87
C ALA A 11 -1.12 -19.35 0.63
N GLY A 12 -1.69 -20.40 0.01
CA GLY A 12 -2.62 -20.23 -1.09
C GLY A 12 -3.77 -19.28 -0.73
N SER A 13 -4.12 -18.39 -1.64
CA SER A 13 -5.27 -17.49 -1.53
C SER A 13 -6.36 -18.00 -2.47
N ASP A 14 -7.61 -18.01 -2.00
CA ASP A 14 -8.78 -18.31 -2.85
C ASP A 14 -9.21 -17.10 -3.71
N TYR A 15 -8.53 -15.95 -3.54
CA TYR A 15 -8.80 -14.72 -4.27
C TYR A 15 -7.90 -14.59 -5.51
N ASN A 16 -8.47 -14.05 -6.60
CA ASN A 16 -7.82 -13.79 -7.89
C ASN A 16 -6.82 -12.61 -7.85
N ASP A 17 -6.31 -12.25 -6.68
CA ASP A 17 -5.34 -11.16 -6.55
C ASP A 17 -4.06 -11.54 -7.29
N VAL A 18 -3.58 -10.61 -8.12
CA VAL A 18 -2.22 -10.68 -8.67
C VAL A 18 -1.40 -9.67 -7.87
N PRO A 19 -0.52 -10.12 -6.94
CA PRO A 19 0.25 -9.22 -6.10
C PRO A 19 0.95 -8.15 -6.93
N PHE A 20 0.85 -6.90 -6.48
CA PHE A 20 1.43 -5.72 -7.15
C PHE A 20 0.77 -5.31 -8.48
N VAL A 21 -0.33 -5.96 -8.90
CA VAL A 21 -1.12 -5.54 -10.07
C VAL A 21 -2.50 -5.08 -9.66
N VAL A 22 -3.24 -5.94 -8.95
CA VAL A 22 -4.64 -5.70 -8.57
C VAL A 22 -4.93 -6.31 -7.20
N TYR A 23 -5.81 -5.64 -6.46
CA TYR A 23 -6.32 -6.12 -5.19
C TYR A 23 -7.84 -6.14 -5.18
N HIS A 24 -8.38 -7.32 -4.92
CA HIS A 24 -9.79 -7.63 -4.88
C HIS A 24 -10.31 -7.52 -3.45
N PHE A 25 -11.41 -6.81 -3.26
CA PHE A 25 -11.97 -6.60 -1.92
C PHE A 25 -13.49 -6.48 -1.92
N PRO A 26 -14.16 -6.89 -0.83
CA PRO A 26 -15.62 -6.85 -0.76
C PRO A 26 -16.13 -5.41 -0.64
N LYS A 27 -17.30 -5.16 -1.20
CA LYS A 27 -18.01 -3.86 -1.22
C LYS A 27 -18.11 -3.18 0.14
N ARG A 28 -18.22 -3.94 1.23
CA ARG A 28 -18.22 -3.40 2.61
C ARG A 28 -16.98 -2.57 2.94
N SER A 29 -15.85 -2.87 2.32
CA SER A 29 -14.56 -2.19 2.56
C SER A 29 -14.32 -1.02 1.62
N ARG A 30 -15.24 -0.70 0.70
CA ARG A 30 -15.09 0.38 -0.29
C ARG A 30 -14.81 1.76 0.30
N ARG A 31 -15.33 2.05 1.50
CA ARG A 31 -15.10 3.33 2.18
C ARG A 31 -13.68 3.47 2.75
N GLN A 32 -12.90 2.39 2.81
CA GLN A 32 -11.58 2.35 3.43
C GLN A 32 -10.42 2.52 2.44
N ILE A 33 -10.72 2.55 1.14
CA ILE A 33 -9.73 2.56 0.06
C ILE A 33 -10.19 3.52 -1.04
N ASN A 34 -9.31 4.45 -1.42
CA ASN A 34 -9.58 5.45 -2.45
C ASN A 34 -8.40 5.54 -3.42
N PRO A 35 -8.66 5.93 -4.69
CA PRO A 35 -7.59 6.32 -5.60
C PRO A 35 -6.69 7.40 -4.98
N GLY A 36 -5.38 7.27 -5.18
CA GLY A 36 -4.35 8.13 -4.60
C GLY A 36 -3.91 7.76 -3.19
N ASP A 37 -4.57 6.79 -2.51
CA ASP A 37 -4.08 6.28 -1.24
C ASP A 37 -2.74 5.57 -1.41
N LEU A 38 -1.84 5.76 -0.45
CA LEU A 38 -0.58 5.02 -0.38
C LEU A 38 -0.87 3.72 0.35
N PHE A 39 -0.33 2.60 -0.12
CA PHE A 39 -0.54 1.33 0.57
C PHE A 39 0.76 0.68 1.02
N LEU A 40 0.69 -0.10 2.10
CA LEU A 40 1.67 -1.11 2.46
C LEU A 40 1.02 -2.47 2.41
N TYR A 41 1.71 -3.44 1.82
CA TYR A 41 1.29 -4.83 1.91
C TYR A 41 1.72 -5.44 3.23
N TYR A 42 0.80 -6.17 3.85
CA TYR A 42 1.00 -6.92 5.09
C TYR A 42 0.65 -8.39 4.88
N GLN A 43 1.57 -9.28 5.25
CA GLN A 43 1.35 -10.70 5.40
C GLN A 43 1.24 -11.03 6.88
N GLY A 44 0.21 -11.79 7.25
CA GLY A 44 -0.06 -12.12 8.65
C GLY A 44 -0.41 -13.59 8.84
N ASN A 45 0.17 -14.21 9.87
CA ASN A 45 -0.22 -15.54 10.34
C ASN A 45 -0.39 -15.55 11.86
N ARG A 46 -1.55 -16.00 12.34
CA ARG A 46 -1.85 -16.07 13.78
C ARG A 46 -0.92 -17.03 14.54
N LEU A 47 -0.43 -18.09 13.90
CA LEU A 47 0.38 -19.12 14.54
C LEU A 47 1.88 -18.88 14.35
N LYS A 48 2.29 -18.38 13.17
CA LYS A 48 3.69 -18.21 12.78
C LYS A 48 4.11 -16.74 12.85
N LYS A 49 4.92 -16.37 13.84
CA LYS A 49 5.34 -14.97 14.05
C LYS A 49 6.23 -14.46 12.92
N GLU A 50 7.08 -15.33 12.38
CA GLU A 50 7.96 -15.10 11.24
C GLU A 50 7.20 -14.82 9.93
N GLN A 51 5.90 -15.16 9.87
CA GLN A 51 5.01 -14.83 8.77
C GLN A 51 4.15 -13.59 9.06
N ARG A 52 4.66 -12.66 9.87
CA ARG A 52 4.03 -11.37 10.17
C ARG A 52 4.95 -10.24 9.77
N TYR A 53 4.80 -9.75 8.55
CA TYR A 53 5.70 -8.77 7.98
C TYR A 53 5.05 -7.93 6.89
N TYR A 54 5.60 -6.74 6.68
CA TYR A 54 5.35 -5.91 5.50
C TYR A 54 6.31 -6.30 4.38
N PHE A 55 5.82 -6.29 3.14
CA PHE A 55 6.61 -6.79 2.00
C PHE A 55 6.51 -5.97 0.72
N GLY A 56 5.79 -4.86 0.73
CA GLY A 56 5.61 -4.05 -0.46
C GLY A 56 4.83 -2.77 -0.21
N THR A 57 4.84 -1.90 -1.20
CA THR A 57 4.10 -0.63 -1.19
C THR A 57 3.72 -0.22 -2.61
N GLY A 58 2.86 0.77 -2.74
CA GLY A 58 2.51 1.42 -3.99
C GLY A 58 1.42 2.46 -3.77
N ILE A 59 0.77 2.85 -4.86
CA ILE A 59 -0.35 3.79 -4.87
C ILE A 59 -1.60 3.05 -5.36
N ILE A 60 -2.74 3.31 -4.72
CA ILE A 60 -4.04 2.87 -5.21
C ILE A 60 -4.40 3.69 -6.44
N GLY A 61 -4.55 3.04 -7.58
CA GLY A 61 -5.02 3.63 -8.82
C GLY A 61 -6.53 3.55 -8.95
N LYS A 62 -6.99 3.14 -10.14
CA LYS A 62 -8.42 3.01 -10.46
C LYS A 62 -9.08 1.93 -9.60
N ILE A 63 -10.31 2.19 -9.16
CA ILE A 63 -11.17 1.22 -8.47
C ILE A 63 -12.40 0.96 -9.32
N GLU A 64 -12.68 -0.32 -9.61
CA GLU A 64 -13.79 -0.76 -10.46
C GLU A 64 -14.64 -1.81 -9.76
N LEU A 65 -15.97 -1.75 -9.95
CA LEU A 65 -16.89 -2.78 -9.47
C LEU A 65 -16.73 -4.03 -10.35
N CYS A 66 -16.65 -5.20 -9.73
CA CYS A 66 -16.62 -6.49 -10.44
C CYS A 66 -18.00 -6.83 -11.02
N GLU A 67 -18.04 -7.74 -11.99
CA GLU A 67 -19.29 -8.19 -12.62
C GLU A 67 -20.27 -8.82 -11.61
N ASP A 68 -19.76 -9.37 -10.51
CA ASP A 68 -20.57 -9.93 -9.41
C ASP A 68 -21.37 -8.87 -8.62
N GLY A 69 -21.05 -7.57 -8.75
CA GLY A 69 -21.72 -6.49 -8.04
C GLY A 69 -21.43 -6.37 -6.53
N ASP A 70 -20.62 -7.29 -5.98
CA ASP A 70 -20.33 -7.45 -4.56
C ASP A 70 -18.87 -7.20 -4.20
N HIS A 71 -17.98 -7.18 -5.20
CA HIS A 71 -16.56 -6.90 -5.01
C HIS A 71 -16.06 -5.77 -5.90
N TYR A 72 -14.89 -5.25 -5.54
CA TYR A 72 -14.16 -4.26 -6.30
C TYR A 72 -12.73 -4.71 -6.56
N ASN A 73 -12.20 -4.28 -7.69
CA ASN A 73 -10.78 -4.38 -8.02
C ASN A 73 -10.15 -2.99 -7.86
N ALA A 74 -9.10 -2.90 -7.03
CA ALA A 74 -8.21 -1.74 -6.97
C ALA A 74 -6.93 -2.06 -7.75
N TRP A 75 -6.71 -1.35 -8.85
CA TRP A 75 -5.48 -1.43 -9.63
C TRP A 75 -4.38 -0.63 -8.95
N PHE A 76 -3.13 -1.08 -9.04
CA PHE A 76 -2.02 -0.36 -8.43
C PHE A 76 -1.20 0.45 -9.42
N LEU A 77 -0.64 1.53 -8.91
CA LEU A 77 0.38 2.35 -9.58
C LEU A 77 1.67 2.29 -8.74
N GLU A 78 2.82 2.29 -9.42
CA GLU A 78 4.15 2.28 -8.78
C GLU A 78 4.33 1.20 -7.70
N ALA A 79 3.64 0.06 -7.85
CA ALA A 79 3.69 -1.02 -6.89
C ALA A 79 5.06 -1.71 -6.91
N LYS A 80 5.71 -1.77 -5.75
CA LYS A 80 7.05 -2.33 -5.60
C LYS A 80 7.16 -3.22 -4.38
N ARG A 81 7.83 -4.35 -4.58
CA ARG A 81 8.19 -5.28 -3.51
C ARG A 81 9.37 -4.74 -2.73
N PHE A 82 9.36 -4.93 -1.42
CA PHE A 82 10.49 -4.60 -0.57
C PHE A 82 11.66 -5.55 -0.83
N ILE A 83 12.88 -5.01 -0.88
CA ILE A 83 14.10 -5.82 -0.94
C ILE A 83 14.23 -6.65 0.33
N ARG A 84 13.85 -6.08 1.48
CA ARG A 84 13.84 -6.74 2.79
C ARG A 84 12.44 -6.69 3.38
N ARG A 85 11.93 -7.86 3.80
CA ARG A 85 10.69 -7.94 4.58
C ARG A 85 10.88 -7.20 5.90
N VAL A 86 9.87 -6.45 6.33
CA VAL A 86 9.91 -5.69 7.59
C VAL A 86 9.00 -6.38 8.60
N PRO A 87 9.50 -6.85 9.75
CA PRO A 87 8.65 -7.47 10.76
C PRO A 87 7.63 -6.46 11.31
N ILE A 88 6.48 -6.92 11.83
CA ILE A 88 5.49 -6.01 12.44
C ILE A 88 5.98 -5.34 13.72
N TYR A 89 6.97 -5.92 14.39
CA TYR A 89 7.51 -5.46 15.66
C TYR A 89 8.53 -4.35 15.43
N ASN A 90 8.33 -3.21 16.11
CA ASN A 90 9.27 -2.12 16.06
C ASN A 90 10.44 -2.41 17.02
N PRO A 91 11.71 -2.25 16.59
CA PRO A 91 12.88 -2.40 17.48
C PRO A 91 12.84 -1.50 18.72
N ALA A 92 12.17 -0.35 18.66
CA ALA A 92 11.96 0.55 19.80
C ALA A 92 10.88 0.06 20.78
N GLY A 93 10.25 -1.08 20.53
CA GLY A 93 9.13 -1.62 21.29
C GLY A 93 7.79 -1.47 20.58
N GLY A 94 6.84 -2.37 20.88
CA GLY A 94 5.50 -2.37 20.27
C GLY A 94 5.50 -2.76 18.79
N TYR A 95 4.55 -2.22 18.02
CA TYR A 95 4.41 -2.45 16.59
C TYR A 95 4.82 -1.21 15.79
N TYR A 96 5.27 -1.38 14.55
CA TYR A 96 5.48 -0.22 13.65
C TYR A 96 4.21 0.60 13.49
N GLU A 97 3.07 -0.07 13.30
CA GLU A 97 1.77 0.59 13.19
C GLU A 97 1.36 1.36 14.45
N SER A 98 1.98 1.12 15.62
CA SER A 98 1.69 1.86 16.87
C SER A 98 2.26 3.28 16.87
N LEU A 99 3.20 3.60 15.98
CA LEU A 99 3.72 4.96 15.86
C LEU A 99 2.61 5.94 15.46
N ASP A 100 2.35 6.95 16.30
CA ASP A 100 1.31 7.96 16.07
C ASP A 100 -0.07 7.35 15.72
N TYR A 101 -0.44 6.22 16.35
CA TYR A 101 -1.69 5.54 16.01
C TYR A 101 -2.93 6.41 16.22
N ALA A 102 -2.88 7.34 17.18
CA ALA A 102 -3.98 8.20 17.56
C ALA A 102 -4.46 9.11 16.43
N SER A 103 -3.60 9.40 15.44
CA SER A 103 -3.98 10.20 14.26
C SER A 103 -4.90 9.47 13.28
N VAL A 104 -4.98 8.13 13.37
CA VAL A 104 -5.74 7.32 12.40
C VAL A 104 -6.68 6.28 13.03
N ARG A 105 -6.52 5.96 14.32
CA ARG A 105 -7.35 4.97 15.02
C ARG A 105 -7.37 5.19 16.53
N LYS A 106 -8.29 4.52 17.23
CA LYS A 106 -8.52 4.68 18.68
C LYS A 106 -7.64 3.80 19.58
N SER A 107 -6.98 2.78 19.04
CA SER A 107 -6.20 1.81 19.82
C SER A 107 -4.79 1.66 19.27
N GLU A 108 -3.83 1.54 20.18
CA GLU A 108 -2.42 1.33 19.84
C GLU A 108 -2.19 0.00 19.14
N THR A 109 -2.94 -1.04 19.52
CA THR A 109 -2.84 -2.36 18.88
C THR A 109 -3.54 -2.30 17.52
N PRO A 110 -2.87 -2.70 16.43
CA PRO A 110 -3.49 -2.72 15.11
C PRO A 110 -4.67 -3.68 15.03
N SER A 111 -5.69 -3.30 14.25
CA SER A 111 -6.84 -4.16 13.97
C SER A 111 -6.48 -5.26 12.97
N TRP A 112 -5.75 -6.28 13.41
CA TRP A 112 -5.22 -7.35 12.56
C TRP A 112 -6.28 -8.15 11.79
N GLN A 113 -7.54 -8.12 12.25
CA GLN A 113 -8.66 -8.77 11.58
C GLN A 113 -9.17 -7.98 10.36
N ASN A 114 -8.79 -6.70 10.23
CA ASN A 114 -9.21 -5.86 9.13
C ASN A 114 -8.20 -5.95 7.98
N SER A 115 -8.66 -6.48 6.84
CA SER A 115 -7.83 -6.61 5.64
C SER A 115 -7.36 -5.26 5.12
N ILE A 116 -8.22 -4.24 5.18
CA ILE A 116 -7.90 -2.84 4.88
C ILE A 116 -8.03 -2.03 6.16
N ARG A 117 -6.98 -1.29 6.51
CA ARG A 117 -6.96 -0.43 7.70
C ARG A 117 -6.05 0.78 7.52
N PRO A 118 -6.34 1.92 8.15
CA PRO A 118 -5.49 3.10 8.05
C PRO A 118 -4.21 2.92 8.87
N VAL A 119 -3.14 3.57 8.42
CA VAL A 119 -1.86 3.66 9.12
C VAL A 119 -1.38 5.11 9.12
N SER A 120 -0.76 5.56 10.21
CA SER A 120 -0.26 6.93 10.31
C SER A 120 0.88 7.16 9.31
N GLU A 121 1.08 8.42 8.92
CA GLU A 121 2.22 8.81 8.06
C GLU A 121 3.57 8.47 8.73
N SER A 122 3.66 8.60 10.05
CA SER A 122 4.83 8.25 10.84
C SER A 122 5.14 6.75 10.78
N ALA A 123 4.13 5.89 10.98
CA ALA A 123 4.27 4.45 10.86
C ALA A 123 4.61 4.03 9.43
N PHE A 124 3.93 4.60 8.43
CA PHE A 124 4.20 4.34 7.02
C PHE A 124 5.65 4.66 6.66
N SER A 125 6.13 5.84 7.04
CA SER A 125 7.50 6.29 6.76
C SER A 125 8.54 5.42 7.47
N ALA A 126 8.29 5.02 8.72
CA ALA A 126 9.17 4.14 9.47
C ALA A 126 9.28 2.74 8.83
N ILE A 127 8.18 2.19 8.32
CA ILE A 127 8.17 0.90 7.63
C ILE A 127 8.96 0.98 6.31
N LEU A 128 8.78 2.05 5.52
CA LEU A 128 9.56 2.27 4.30
C LEU A 128 11.06 2.36 4.61
N ALA A 129 11.43 3.15 5.61
CA ALA A 129 12.83 3.30 6.02
C ALA A 129 13.43 1.95 6.44
N ALA A 130 12.70 1.15 7.22
CA ALA A 130 13.12 -0.20 7.62
C ALA A 130 13.24 -1.17 6.42
N ALA A 131 12.46 -0.95 5.36
CA ALA A 131 12.58 -1.69 4.10
C ALA A 131 13.76 -1.24 3.23
N GLY A 132 14.52 -0.21 3.65
CA GLY A 132 15.57 0.42 2.85
C GLY A 132 15.03 1.29 1.72
N MET A 133 13.80 1.78 1.85
CA MET A 133 13.16 2.67 0.89
C MET A 133 12.98 4.06 1.50
N HIS A 134 13.15 5.07 0.67
CA HIS A 134 12.73 6.42 1.00
C HIS A 134 11.38 6.69 0.35
N ARG A 135 10.58 7.56 0.98
CA ARG A 135 9.35 8.05 0.37
C ARG A 135 9.74 8.78 -0.91
N THR A 136 9.43 8.19 -2.05
CA THR A 136 9.41 8.92 -3.30
C THR A 136 8.25 9.90 -3.19
N VAL A 137 8.49 11.18 -3.50
CA VAL A 137 7.41 12.17 -3.58
C VAL A 137 6.33 11.57 -4.50
N ASN A 138 5.05 11.68 -4.12
CA ASN A 138 3.95 11.20 -4.96
C ASN A 138 3.90 12.09 -6.21
N ILE A 139 4.75 11.81 -7.19
CA ILE A 139 4.93 12.65 -8.36
C ILE A 139 3.63 12.67 -9.15
N CYS A 140 2.91 11.55 -9.25
CA CYS A 140 1.59 11.51 -9.89
C CYS A 140 0.59 12.46 -9.23
N GLY A 141 0.53 12.52 -7.90
CA GLY A 141 -0.32 13.47 -7.17
C GLY A 141 0.15 14.92 -7.28
N VAL A 142 1.46 15.16 -7.45
CA VAL A 142 2.01 16.51 -7.74
C VAL A 142 1.67 16.95 -9.17
N ILE A 143 1.70 16.01 -10.12
CA ILE A 143 1.30 16.21 -11.51
C ILE A 143 -0.20 16.51 -11.60
N GLU A 144 -1.05 15.71 -10.94
CA GLU A 144 -2.51 15.87 -10.96
C GLU A 144 -2.99 17.17 -10.32
N LYS A 145 -2.29 17.66 -9.29
CA LYS A 145 -2.62 18.93 -8.60
C LYS A 145 -1.95 20.15 -9.23
N THR A 146 -1.09 19.94 -10.21
CA THR A 146 -0.41 21.04 -10.90
C THR A 146 -1.39 21.71 -11.86
N GLU A 147 -1.67 23.00 -11.63
CA GLU A 147 -2.51 23.80 -12.53
C GLU A 147 -1.78 24.20 -13.82
N ASN A 148 -0.44 24.11 -13.83
CA ASN A 148 0.39 24.45 -14.99
C ASN A 148 0.72 23.19 -15.83
N PRO A 149 0.13 23.02 -17.02
CA PRO A 149 0.32 21.81 -17.82
C PRO A 149 1.78 21.58 -18.26
N LEU A 150 2.57 22.63 -18.48
CA LEU A 150 3.98 22.50 -18.86
C LEU A 150 4.83 21.97 -17.69
N HIS A 151 4.51 22.39 -16.48
CA HIS A 151 5.17 21.90 -15.27
C HIS A 151 4.85 20.41 -15.02
N ALA A 152 3.59 20.02 -15.21
CA ALA A 152 3.15 18.63 -15.13
C ALA A 152 3.91 17.75 -16.14
N LEU A 153 4.02 18.19 -17.40
CA LEU A 153 4.77 17.50 -18.44
C LEU A 153 6.27 17.39 -18.12
N GLY A 154 6.88 18.45 -17.58
CA GLY A 154 8.27 18.42 -17.14
C GLY A 154 8.52 17.39 -16.04
N LEU A 155 7.65 17.34 -15.04
CA LEU A 155 7.70 16.33 -13.97
C LEU A 155 7.51 14.92 -14.50
N MET A 156 6.56 14.70 -15.42
CA MET A 156 6.37 13.40 -16.07
C MET A 156 7.62 12.96 -16.83
N ASN A 157 8.20 13.85 -17.63
CA ASN A 157 9.41 13.54 -18.40
C ASN A 157 10.57 13.18 -17.48
N GLU A 158 10.84 13.95 -16.43
CA GLU A 158 11.92 13.62 -15.49
C GLU A 158 11.70 12.31 -14.74
N THR A 159 10.44 12.00 -14.40
CA THR A 159 10.09 10.78 -13.67
C THR A 159 10.24 9.52 -14.51
N TYR A 160 9.86 9.61 -15.78
CA TYR A 160 9.81 8.47 -16.69
C TYR A 160 10.92 8.46 -17.75
N LYS A 161 11.91 9.36 -17.67
CA LYS A 161 13.00 9.47 -18.65
C LYS A 161 13.77 8.17 -18.88
N ASP A 162 13.89 7.35 -17.83
CA ASP A 162 14.64 6.09 -17.87
C ASP A 162 13.73 4.88 -18.10
N CYS A 163 12.41 5.09 -18.25
CA CYS A 163 11.48 4.01 -18.53
C CYS A 163 11.61 3.56 -19.99
N SER A 164 11.92 2.27 -20.17
CA SER A 164 11.87 1.63 -21.49
C SER A 164 10.58 0.80 -21.61
N PRO A 165 9.94 0.76 -22.80
CA PRO A 165 8.83 -0.15 -23.03
C PRO A 165 9.27 -1.59 -22.78
N ALA A 166 8.44 -2.38 -22.10
CA ALA A 166 8.65 -3.83 -22.03
C ALA A 166 8.56 -4.40 -23.45
N LYS A 167 9.54 -5.23 -23.86
CA LYS A 167 9.44 -5.98 -25.11
C LYS A 167 8.27 -6.96 -24.97
N ALA A 168 7.30 -6.82 -25.87
CA ALA A 168 6.16 -7.74 -26.01
C ALA A 168 6.63 -9.13 -26.44
#